data_AF-A0A3M9M541-F1
#
_entry.id   AF-A0A3M9M541-F1
#
_cell.length_a   1.000
_cell.length_b   1.000
_cell.length_c   1.000
_cell.angle_alpha   90.00
_cell.angle_beta   90.00
_cell.angle_gamma   90.00
#
_symmetry.space_group_name_H-M   'P 1'
#
loop_
_entity.id
_entity.type
_entity.pdbx_description
1 polymer ?
#
loop_
_entity_poly.entity_id
_entity_poly.type
_entity_poly.pdbx_seq_one_letter_code
_entity_poly.pdbx_strand_id
1 'polypeptide(L)'
;MCMTVLVHLCRACGHQQAWHSPRCAGYTSCHCCRTDQCEPTTEPVVLPTFSFPGWHVEPLVAPGTVRNAGTMHASQTCACAACLTAYERLAAQTRQGDALAG
;
A
#
# COMPACT_ATOMS: atom_id res chain seq x y z
N MET A 1 -13.06 -7.66 0.68
CA MET A 1 -12.34 -6.96 1.76
C MET A 1 -11.27 -6.15 1.08
N CYS A 2 -11.39 -4.83 1.16
CA CYS A 2 -10.27 -3.99 0.80
C CYS A 2 -9.27 -4.05 1.99
N MET A 3 -8.05 -3.58 1.81
CA MET A 3 -7.00 -3.71 2.83
C MET A 3 -6.14 -2.45 2.81
N THR A 4 -6.05 -1.76 3.96
CA THR A 4 -5.16 -0.61 4.14
C THR A 4 -3.73 -1.11 4.05
N VAL A 5 -2.89 -0.44 3.26
CA VAL A 5 -1.55 -0.95 2.89
C VAL A 5 -0.50 0.14 2.97
N LEU A 6 0.77 -0.24 3.13
CA LEU A 6 1.92 0.63 2.91
C LEU A 6 2.32 0.61 1.43
N VAL A 7 2.56 1.79 0.86
CA VAL A 7 3.03 1.95 -0.53
C VAL A 7 4.20 2.92 -0.61
N HIS A 8 5.13 2.66 -1.52
CA HIS A 8 6.06 3.69 -1.97
C HIS A 8 5.42 4.47 -3.11
N LEU A 9 5.70 5.77 -3.16
CA LEU A 9 5.29 6.64 -4.26
C LEU A 9 6.47 6.85 -5.20
N CYS A 10 6.20 7.04 -6.48
CA CYS A 10 7.22 7.49 -7.43
C CYS A 10 7.52 8.96 -7.17
N ARG A 11 8.80 9.32 -6.98
CA ARG A 11 9.22 10.72 -6.77
C ARG A 11 8.91 11.62 -7.96
N ALA A 12 8.89 11.05 -9.17
CA ALA A 12 8.65 11.82 -10.40
C ALA A 12 7.16 12.15 -10.64
N CYS A 13 6.23 11.25 -10.28
CA CYS A 13 4.81 11.41 -10.60
C CYS A 13 3.85 11.29 -9.41
N GLY A 14 4.34 10.92 -8.22
CA GLY A 14 3.52 10.73 -7.01
C GLY A 14 2.65 9.48 -7.00
N HIS A 15 2.59 8.72 -8.09
CA HIS A 15 1.80 7.48 -8.15
C HIS A 15 2.44 6.34 -7.37
N GLN A 16 1.63 5.35 -7.01
CA GLN A 16 2.10 4.15 -6.34
C GLN A 16 3.14 3.45 -7.22
N GLN A 17 4.27 3.05 -6.64
CA GLN A 17 5.35 2.35 -7.33
C GLN A 17 4.82 1.15 -8.15
N ALA A 18 3.87 0.40 -7.59
CA ALA A 18 3.27 -0.76 -8.25
C ALA A 18 2.62 -0.43 -9.61
N TRP A 19 2.18 0.82 -9.83
CA TRP A 19 1.57 1.24 -11.09
C TRP A 19 2.55 1.31 -12.26
N HIS A 20 3.86 1.28 -11.98
CA HIS A 20 4.90 1.24 -13.01
C HIS A 20 5.09 -0.16 -13.59
N SER A 21 4.61 -1.20 -12.91
CA SER A 21 4.64 -2.56 -13.45
C SER A 21 3.93 -2.57 -14.80
N PRO A 22 4.47 -3.24 -15.84
CA PRO A 22 3.83 -3.34 -17.15
C PRO A 22 2.39 -3.84 -17.09
N ARG A 23 2.05 -4.68 -16.10
CA ARG A 23 0.69 -5.16 -15.84
C ARG A 23 -0.30 -4.04 -15.51
N CYS A 24 0.19 -2.93 -14.98
CA CYS A 24 -0.61 -1.79 -14.57
C CYS A 24 -0.74 -0.69 -15.64
N ALA A 25 -0.07 -0.82 -16.80
CA ALA A 25 0.00 0.22 -17.82
C ALA A 25 -1.37 0.70 -18.35
N GLY A 26 -2.38 -0.17 -18.34
CA GLY A 26 -3.76 0.16 -18.74
C GLY A 26 -4.58 0.96 -17.71
N TYR A 27 -4.13 1.03 -16.45
CA TYR A 27 -4.86 1.68 -15.36
C TYR A 27 -4.44 3.14 -15.13
N THR A 28 -3.38 3.58 -15.79
CA THR A 28 -2.78 4.90 -15.58
C THR A 28 -2.55 5.62 -16.90
N SER A 29 -2.89 6.90 -16.93
CA SER A 29 -2.59 7.79 -18.06
C SER A 29 -1.19 8.40 -17.98
N CYS A 30 -0.50 8.25 -16.85
CA CYS A 30 0.83 8.81 -16.65
C CYS A 30 1.87 8.07 -17.51
N HIS A 31 2.62 8.83 -18.31
CA HIS A 31 3.64 8.26 -19.19
C HIS A 31 4.73 7.50 -18.41
N CYS A 32 5.24 8.07 -17.32
CA CYS A 32 6.27 7.46 -16.48
C CYS A 32 5.83 6.11 -15.89
N CYS A 33 4.55 5.96 -15.55
CA CYS A 33 4.00 4.69 -15.06
C CYS A 33 3.83 3.64 -16.17
N ARG A 34 4.01 3.98 -17.45
CA ARG A 34 3.94 3.04 -18.57
C ARG A 34 5.30 2.53 -19.03
N THR A 35 6.40 3.07 -18.48
CA THR A 35 7.76 2.80 -18.96
C THR A 35 8.58 1.90 -18.04
N ASP A 36 7.96 1.29 -17.01
CA ASP A 36 8.63 0.50 -15.93
C ASP A 36 9.74 1.25 -15.18
N GLN A 37 9.85 2.57 -15.39
CA GLN A 37 10.83 3.42 -14.73
C GLN A 37 10.19 4.03 -13.50
N CYS A 38 10.53 3.53 -12.32
CA CYS A 38 10.08 4.10 -11.05
C CYS A 38 11.27 4.51 -10.18
N GLU A 39 11.23 5.72 -9.64
CA GLU A 39 12.11 6.13 -8.54
C GLU A 39 11.28 6.20 -7.25
N PRO A 40 11.21 5.12 -6.45
CA PRO A 40 10.36 5.07 -5.27
C PRO A 40 10.87 6.00 -4.15
N THR A 41 9.93 6.55 -3.38
CA THR A 41 10.22 7.23 -2.10
C THR A 41 10.87 6.25 -1.14
N THR A 42 11.80 6.73 -0.31
CA THR A 42 12.45 5.87 0.69
C THR A 42 11.49 5.52 1.82
N GLU A 43 10.72 6.51 2.28
CA GLU A 43 9.69 6.31 3.29
C GLU A 43 8.38 5.86 2.60
N PRO A 44 7.76 4.75 3.07
CA PRO A 44 6.44 4.36 2.61
C PRO A 44 5.35 5.23 3.25
N VAL A 45 4.21 5.33 2.58
CA VAL A 45 3.02 6.03 3.10
C VAL A 45 1.87 5.04 3.29
N VAL A 46 0.99 5.36 4.24
CA VAL A 46 -0.24 4.59 4.46
C VAL A 46 -1.25 4.98 3.39
N LEU A 47 -1.74 4.00 2.65
CA LEU A 47 -2.88 4.13 1.75
C LEU A 47 -4.10 3.51 2.42
N PRO A 48 -4.99 4.31 3.03
CA PRO A 48 -6.19 3.79 3.67
C PRO A 48 -7.14 3.19 2.64
N THR A 49 -7.74 2.06 2.98
CA THR A 49 -8.93 1.57 2.29
C THR A 49 -10.11 1.54 3.24
N PHE A 50 -11.31 1.57 2.68
CA PHE A 50 -12.53 1.68 3.44
C PHE A 50 -13.47 0.53 3.11
N SER A 51 -14.07 -0.07 4.14
CA SER A 51 -15.07 -1.12 3.99
C SER A 51 -16.38 -0.54 3.44
N PHE A 52 -17.12 -1.31 2.64
CA PHE A 52 -18.48 -0.95 2.20
C PHE A 52 -19.47 -2.09 2.51
N PRO A 53 -20.67 -1.79 3.07
CA PRO A 53 -21.13 -0.47 3.52
C PRO A 53 -20.44 0.00 4.82
N GLY A 54 -20.51 1.29 5.13
CA GLY A 54 -20.05 1.86 6.41
C GLY A 54 -18.80 2.73 6.36
N TRP A 55 -17.99 2.63 5.29
CA TRP A 55 -16.81 3.48 5.07
C TRP A 55 -15.83 3.53 6.26
N HIS A 56 -15.68 2.42 6.99
CA HIS A 56 -14.70 2.32 8.06
C HIS A 56 -13.32 2.04 7.47
N VAL A 57 -12.28 2.68 8.01
CA VAL A 57 -10.90 2.37 7.64
C VAL A 57 -10.64 0.90 7.96
N GLU A 58 -10.16 0.15 6.98
CA GLU A 58 -9.81 -1.25 7.16
C GLU A 58 -8.44 -1.40 7.83
N PRO A 59 -8.20 -2.53 8.53
CA PRO A 59 -6.94 -2.77 9.21
C PRO A 59 -5.73 -2.68 8.27
N LEU A 60 -4.62 -2.15 8.80
CA LEU A 60 -3.35 -2.15 8.09
C LEU A 60 -2.83 -3.59 7.99
N VAL A 61 -2.59 -4.06 6.77
CA VAL A 61 -2.02 -5.41 6.54
C VAL A 61 -0.51 -5.39 6.52
N ALA A 62 0.08 -6.54 6.88
CA ALA A 62 1.52 -6.69 6.94
C ALA A 62 2.18 -6.50 5.55
N PRO A 63 3.38 -5.91 5.49
CA PRO A 63 4.26 -5.93 4.32
C PRO A 63 4.47 -7.35 3.78
N GLY A 64 4.61 -7.51 2.45
CA GLY A 64 4.75 -8.80 1.78
C GLY A 64 3.47 -9.63 1.61
N THR A 65 2.33 -9.14 2.11
CA THR A 65 1.02 -9.81 2.00
C THR A 65 0.51 -9.78 0.56
N VAL A 66 -0.01 -10.92 0.09
CA VAL A 66 -0.72 -11.01 -1.19
C VAL A 66 -2.14 -10.47 -1.03
N ARG A 67 -2.49 -9.48 -1.85
CA ARG A 67 -3.82 -8.89 -1.98
C ARG A 67 -4.55 -9.51 -3.16
N ASN A 68 -5.87 -9.63 -3.06
CA ASN A 68 -6.75 -10.16 -4.12
C ASN A 68 -6.28 -11.52 -4.67
N ALA A 69 -5.77 -12.40 -3.78
CA ALA A 69 -5.27 -13.72 -4.14
C ALA A 69 -6.31 -14.50 -4.97
N GLY A 70 -5.84 -15.22 -6.00
CA GLY A 70 -6.71 -16.00 -6.89
C GLY A 70 -7.47 -15.17 -7.94
N THR A 71 -7.24 -13.86 -8.05
CA THR A 71 -7.87 -13.00 -9.05
C THR A 71 -6.87 -12.47 -10.08
N MET A 72 -7.37 -11.98 -11.22
CA MET A 72 -6.58 -11.23 -12.21
C MET A 72 -5.99 -9.92 -11.65
N HIS A 73 -6.35 -9.51 -10.43
CA HIS A 73 -5.81 -8.32 -9.75
C HIS A 73 -4.95 -8.68 -8.54
N ALA A 74 -4.51 -9.94 -8.43
CA ALA A 74 -3.60 -10.38 -7.38
C ALA A 74 -2.29 -9.57 -7.41
N SER A 75 -1.92 -8.96 -6.29
CA SER A 75 -0.72 -8.14 -6.14
C SER A 75 -0.09 -8.39 -4.78
N GLN A 76 1.23 -8.22 -4.65
CA GLN A 76 1.93 -8.35 -3.38
C GLN A 76 2.31 -6.96 -2.84
N THR A 77 2.10 -6.72 -1.55
CA THR A 77 2.60 -5.49 -0.91
C THR A 77 4.12 -5.53 -0.81
N CYS A 78 4.77 -4.36 -0.82
CA CYS A 78 6.23 -4.29 -0.66
C CYS A 78 6.65 -4.85 0.70
N ALA A 79 7.71 -5.67 0.73
CA ALA A 79 8.28 -6.30 1.93
C ALA A 79 9.66 -5.76 2.30
N CYS A 80 10.01 -4.55 1.84
CA CYS A 80 11.31 -3.95 2.13
C CYS A 80 11.45 -3.60 3.63
N ALA A 81 12.68 -3.40 4.09
CA ALA A 81 12.98 -3.04 5.48
C ALA A 81 12.23 -1.76 5.94
N ALA A 82 12.06 -0.77 5.06
CA ALA A 82 11.33 0.45 5.38
C ALA A 82 9.83 0.18 5.65
N CYS A 83 9.19 -0.62 4.79
CA CYS A 83 7.80 -1.06 5.00
C CYS A 83 7.62 -1.87 6.28
N LEU A 84 8.53 -2.79 6.57
CA LEU A 84 8.51 -3.60 7.81
C LEU A 84 8.63 -2.70 9.04
N THR A 85 9.61 -1.79 9.05
CA THR A 85 9.82 -0.84 10.15
C THR A 85 8.62 0.07 10.36
N ALA A 86 8.05 0.62 9.28
CA ALA A 86 6.87 1.47 9.35
C ALA A 86 5.64 0.71 9.88
N TYR A 87 5.44 -0.53 9.42
CA TYR A 87 4.36 -1.40 9.89
C TYR A 87 4.47 -1.68 11.40
N GLU A 88 5.66 -2.04 11.89
CA GLU A 88 5.88 -2.30 13.32
C GLU A 88 5.57 -1.08 14.19
N ARG A 89 6.01 0.11 13.75
CA ARG A 89 5.71 1.38 14.41
C ARG A 89 4.20 1.65 14.48
N LEU A 90 3.50 1.53 13.36
CA LEU A 90 2.06 1.77 13.27
C LEU A 90 1.27 0.74 14.09
N ALA A 91 1.65 -0.54 14.01
CA ALA A 91 1.00 -1.61 14.76
C ALA A 91 1.17 -1.42 16.28
N ALA A 92 2.31 -0.90 16.74
CA ALA A 92 2.51 -0.54 18.14
C ALA A 92 1.61 0.61 18.59
N GLN A 93 1.43 1.64 17.73
CA GLN A 93 0.56 2.78 18.02
C GLN A 93 -0.92 2.38 18.11
N THR A 94 -1.41 1.52 17.22
CA THR A 94 -2.79 1.01 17.27
C THR A 94 -3.06 0.30 18.60
N ARG A 95 -2.16 -0.59 19.04
CA ARG A 95 -2.29 -1.29 20.32
C ARG A 95 -2.33 -0.34 21.52
N GLN A 96 -1.55 0.74 21.48
CA GLN A 96 -1.54 1.75 22.53
C GLN A 96 -2.82 2.60 22.54
N GLY A 97 -3.36 2.94 21.36
CA GLY A 97 -4.62 3.66 21.22
C GLY A 97 -5.81 2.86 21.74
N ASP A 98 -5.87 1.56 21.44
CA ASP A 98 -6.92 0.67 21.94
C ASP A 98 -6.86 0.48 23.46
N ALA A 99 -5.64 0.44 24.04
CA ALA A 99 -5.44 0.29 25.48
C ALA A 99 -5.79 1.55 26.30
N LEU A 100 -5.81 2.73 25.68
CA LEU A 100 -6.20 4.00 26.32
C LEU A 100 -7.69 4.32 26.16
N ALA A 101 -8.41 3.59 25.31
CA ALA A 101 -9.83 3.80 25.02
C ALA A 101 -10.78 2.82 25.75
N GLY A 102 -10.23 1.84 26.49
CA GLY A 102 -10.97 0.91 27.35
C GLY A 102 -10.83 1.25 28.82
#